data_AF-A0A9C9KB90-F1
#
_entry.id   AF-A0A9C9KB90-F1
#
_cell.length_a   1.000
_cell.length_b   1.000
_cell.length_c   1.000
_cell.angle_alpha   90.00
_cell.angle_beta   90.00
_cell.angle_gamma   90.00
#
_symmetry.space_group_name_H-M   'P 1'
#
loop_
_entity.id
_entity.type
_entity.pdbx_description
1 polymer ?
#
loop_
_entity_poly.entity_id
_entity_poly.type
_entity_poly.pdbx_seq_one_letter_code
_entity_poly.pdbx_strand_id
1 'polypeptide(L)' 'MLQLKVPIAAEEIIEAVKKMKKSDREAFIEDLLAITSPEYLQSVKEARAEYKAGKRKSHKEIFS' A
#
# COMPACT_ATOMS: atom_id res chain seq x y z
N MET A 1 -5.67 -12.13 14.25
CA MET A 1 -5.03 -10.78 14.20
C MET A 1 -3.93 -10.75 15.24
N LEU A 2 -2.69 -10.44 14.85
CA LEU A 2 -1.60 -10.20 15.80
C LEU A 2 -1.88 -8.88 16.54
N GLN A 3 -2.15 -8.95 17.84
CA GLN A 3 -2.23 -7.76 18.68
C GLN A 3 -0.80 -7.34 19.06
N LEU A 4 -0.23 -6.42 18.30
CA LEU A 4 1.01 -5.74 18.67
C LEU A 4 0.69 -4.70 19.73
N LYS A 5 1.16 -4.91 20.96
CA LYS A 5 1.18 -3.85 21.97
C LYS A 5 2.30 -2.88 21.62
N VAL A 6 1.94 -1.80 20.93
CA VAL A 6 2.84 -0.67 20.70
C VAL A 6 2.78 0.22 21.94
N PRO A 7 3.87 0.34 22.72
CA PRO A 7 3.90 1.17 23.93
C PRO A 7 4.11 2.65 23.59
N ILE A 8 3.42 3.14 22.56
CA ILE A 8 3.50 4.52 22.07
C ILE A 8 2.06 5.01 21.93
N ALA A 9 1.76 6.21 22.42
CA ALA A 9 0.43 6.77 22.29
C ALA A 9 0.14 7.10 20.81
N ALA A 10 -1.12 6.95 20.39
CA ALA A 10 -1.50 7.23 19.01
C ALA A 10 -1.19 8.69 18.62
N GLU A 11 -1.35 9.60 19.58
CA GLU A 11 -1.06 11.03 19.46
C GLU A 11 0.41 11.29 19.13
N GLU A 12 1.34 10.54 19.74
CA GLU A 12 2.77 10.68 19.47
C GLU A 12 3.12 10.24 18.05
N ILE A 13 2.47 9.19 17.56
CA ILE A 13 2.63 8.72 16.18
C ILE A 13 2.08 9.77 15.20
N ILE A 14 0.90 10.31 15.48
CA ILE A 14 0.27 11.35 14.65
C ILE A 14 1.17 12.59 14.56
N GLU A 15 1.73 13.04 15.68
CA GLU A 15 2.62 14.19 15.70
C GLU A 15 3.95 13.93 14.97
N ALA A 16 4.48 12.71 15.05
CA ALA A 16 5.65 12.32 14.27
C ALA A 16 5.37 12.39 12.75
N VAL A 17 4.23 11.85 12.31
CA VAL A 17 3.82 11.88 10.89
C VAL A 17 3.60 13.32 10.41
N LYS A 18 2.99 14.20 11.22
CA LYS A 18 2.79 15.61 10.86
C LYS A 18 4.11 16.37 10.65
N LYS A 19 5.15 16.04 11.43
CA LYS A 19 6.48 16.67 11.36
C LYS A 19 7.33 16.18 10.18
N MET A 20 6.92 15.12 9.49
CA MET A 20 7.62 14.64 8.29
C MET A 20 7.62 15.70 7.19
N LYS A 21 8.62 15.62 6.30
CA LYS A 21 8.58 16.35 5.03
C LYS A 21 7.36 15.89 4.24
N LYS A 22 6.81 16.79 3.42
CA LYS A 22 5.58 16.52 2.65
C LYS A 22 5.68 15.22 1.84
N SER A 23 6.78 15.03 1.09
CA SER A 23 7.01 13.84 0.27
C SER A 23 7.00 12.55 1.09
N ASP A 24 7.67 12.57 2.24
CA ASP A 24 7.85 11.39 3.09
C ASP A 24 6.52 11.04 3.76
N ARG A 25 5.74 12.06 4.13
CA ARG A 25 4.38 11.90 4.66
C ARG A 25 3.43 11.34 3.61
N GLU A 26 3.48 11.83 2.38
CA GLU A 26 2.63 11.33 1.29
C GLU A 26 2.92 9.86 1.00
N ALA A 27 4.21 9.49 0.85
CA ALA A 27 4.62 8.10 0.67
C ALA A 27 4.16 7.20 1.83
N PHE A 28 4.34 7.65 3.08
CA PHE A 28 3.89 6.90 4.25
C PHE A 28 2.37 6.66 4.26
N ILE A 29 1.58 7.69 3.95
CA ILE A 29 0.13 7.58 3.94
C ILE A 29 -0.35 6.70 2.78
N GLU A 30 0.28 6.78 1.60
CA GLU A 30 -0.01 5.87 0.48
C GLU A 30 0.23 4.41 0.86
N ASP A 31 1.38 4.11 1.48
CA ASP A 31 1.71 2.77 1.96
C ASP A 31 0.72 2.28 3.04
N LEU A 32 0.34 3.17 3.97
CA LEU A 32 -0.63 2.87 5.01
C LEU A 32 -2.02 2.55 4.42
N LEU A 33 -2.48 3.33 3.44
CA LEU A 33 -3.74 3.08 2.74
C LEU A 33 -3.69 1.76 1.97
N ALA A 34 -2.58 1.49 1.28
CA ALA A 34 -2.38 0.25 0.54
C ALA A 34 -2.40 -0.99 1.44
N ILE A 35 -1.70 -0.96 2.59
CA ILE A 35 -1.62 -2.12 3.49
C ILE A 35 -2.91 -2.35 4.27
N THR A 36 -3.72 -1.31 4.48
CA THR A 36 -4.99 -1.41 5.20
C THR A 36 -6.18 -1.75 4.30
N SER A 37 -6.02 -1.74 2.96
CA SER A 37 -7.06 -2.17 2.02
C SER A 37 -6.90 -3.66 1.64
N PRO A 38 -7.82 -4.54 2.08
CA PRO A 38 -7.82 -5.94 1.68
C PRO A 38 -7.95 -6.12 0.16
N GLU A 39 -8.75 -5.28 -0.50
CA GLU A 39 -9.01 -5.32 -1.94
C GLU A 39 -7.76 -4.97 -2.72
N TYR A 40 -7.02 -3.95 -2.28
CA TYR A 40 -5.74 -3.59 -2.89
C TYR A 40 -4.74 -4.74 -2.76
N LEU A 41 -4.57 -5.29 -1.56
CA LEU A 41 -3.67 -6.42 -1.34
C LEU A 41 -4.05 -7.65 -2.16
N GLN A 42 -5.36 -7.90 -2.35
CA GLN A 42 -5.85 -8.98 -3.19
C GLN A 42 -5.52 -8.74 -4.67
N SER A 43 -5.74 -7.53 -5.19
CA SER A 43 -5.39 -7.19 -6.57
C SER A 43 -3.89 -7.34 -6.85
N VAL A 44 -3.02 -6.98 -5.90
CA VAL A 44 -1.57 -7.18 -6.01
C VAL A 44 -1.20 -8.67 -6.09
N LYS A 45 -1.87 -9.54 -5.30
CA LYS A 45 -1.65 -11.00 -5.36
C LYS A 45 -2.05 -11.55 -6.73
N GLU A 46 -3.19 -11.14 -7.24
CA GLU A 46 -3.71 -11.56 -8.55
C GLU A 46 -2.77 -11.11 -9.66
N ALA A 47 -2.41 -9.83 -9.72
CA ALA A 47 -1.48 -9.29 -10.72
C ALA A 47 -0.13 -10.04 -10.72
N ARG A 48 0.41 -10.37 -9.54
CA ARG A 48 1.64 -11.17 -9.41
C ARG A 48 1.46 -12.60 -9.92
N ALA A 49 0.31 -13.23 -9.67
CA ALA A 49 0.01 -14.57 -10.18
C ALA A 49 -0.12 -14.58 -11.71
N GLU A 50 -0.81 -13.58 -12.27
CA GLU A 50 -0.96 -13.42 -13.73
C GLU A 50 0.39 -13.20 -14.42
N TYR A 51 1.23 -12.33 -13.85
CA TYR A 51 2.58 -12.10 -14.35
C TYR A 51 3.43 -13.37 -14.34
N LYS A 52 3.39 -14.14 -13.23
CA LYS A 52 4.08 -15.44 -13.12
C LYS A 52 3.57 -16.47 -14.13
N ALA A 53 2.28 -16.44 -14.45
CA ALA A 53 1.68 -17.28 -15.48
C ALA A 53 2.00 -16.81 -16.91
N GLY A 54 2.79 -15.74 -17.08
CA GLY A 54 3.16 -15.19 -18.38
C GLY A 54 2.03 -14.42 -19.07
N LYS A 55 0.91 -14.15 -18.39
CA LYS A 55 -0.16 -13.32 -18.94
C LYS A 55 0.38 -11.90 -19.14
N ARG A 56 0.26 -11.40 -20.36
CA ARG A 56 0.65 -10.06 -20.76
C ARG A 56 -0.39 -9.50 -21.72
N LYS A 57 -0.50 -8.18 -21.73
CA LYS A 57 -1.34 -7.44 -22.67
C LYS A 57 -0.46 -6.47 -23.44
N SER A 58 -0.66 -6.40 -24.75
CA SER A 58 -0.02 -5.41 -25.60
C SER A 58 -0.67 -4.04 -25.40
N HIS A 59 0.06 -2.97 -25.71
CA HIS A 59 -0.48 -1.60 -25.70
C HIS A 59 -1.77 -1.50 -26.53
N LYS A 60 -1.80 -2.14 -27.70
CA LYS A 60 -2.99 -2.17 -28.55
C LYS A 60 -4.18 -2.82 -27.84
N GLU A 61 -3.99 -3.96 -27.18
CA GLU A 61 -5.08 -4.61 -26.44
C GLU A 61 -5.63 -3.78 -25.27
N ILE A 62 -4.83 -2.88 -24.68
CA ILE A 62 -5.25 -2.06 -23.53
C ILE A 62 -5.91 -0.75 -23.98
N PHE A 63 -5.42 -0.15 -25.07
CA PHE A 63 -5.76 1.23 -25.47
C PHE A 63 -6.49 1.35 -26.82
N SER A 64 -6.99 0.24 -27.38
CA SER A 64 -7.92 0.24 -28.53
C SER A 64 -9.36 0.07 -28.05
#